data_AF-A0A8T6LU72-F1
#
_entry.id   AF-A0A8T6LU72-F1
#
_cell.length_a   1.000
_cell.length_b   1.000
_cell.length_c   1.000
_cell.angle_alpha   90.00
_cell.angle_beta   90.00
_cell.angle_gamma   90.00
#
_symmetry.space_group_name_H-M   'P 1'
#
loop_
_entity.id
_entity.type
_entity.pdbx_description
1 polymer ?
#
loop_
_entity_poly.entity_id
_entity_poly.type
_entity_poly.pdbx_seq_one_letter_code
_entity_poly.pdbx_strand_id
1 'polypeptide(L)'
;MSDDQHWKGYLVVEAKDSLFIQSSYVHEDKIVYGPDSDSTTMAIAAIQFMHSKGHRIKSIHLPDSIDATTVYLATGVDSSLHNDDLQFDEIKWDILVGEEATLVVAKTDAEEYDFEAPTDVEIIDADFHHDMGEAWCSEQALTHVSQGAYVSHSQYLEGARARLSLSSQSVEGGLIWPPRQLDSEGGRLPSETEVLIAEAEVESWTRLSAAGAPSEFSLRAPILGGLQTLLVRFNQGPRGVFLVTDDVDYSPSIGDTVHFAVRKIYAQEGIIRYGLKALPKR
;
A
#
# COMPACT_ATOMS: atom_id res chain seq x y z
N MET A 1 -3.31 24.33 -15.56
CA MET A 1 -2.72 24.22 -14.22
C MET A 1 -3.35 23.00 -13.60
N SER A 2 -2.71 21.84 -13.79
CA SER A 2 -3.07 20.64 -13.05
C SER A 2 -2.31 20.73 -11.74
N ASP A 3 -3.00 21.05 -10.65
CA ASP A 3 -2.37 21.12 -9.34
C ASP A 3 -1.96 19.70 -8.92
N ASP A 4 -0.67 19.49 -8.69
CA ASP A 4 -0.13 18.26 -8.12
C ASP A 4 -0.71 18.06 -6.71
N GLN A 5 -1.15 16.83 -6.45
CA GLN A 5 -1.83 16.48 -5.19
C GLN A 5 -1.06 15.37 -4.49
N HIS A 6 -1.00 15.46 -3.15
CA HIS A 6 -0.54 14.36 -2.32
C HIS A 6 -1.65 13.31 -2.20
N TRP A 7 -1.36 12.09 -2.61
CA TRP A 7 -2.25 10.96 -2.48
C TRP A 7 -1.50 9.74 -1.97
N LYS A 8 -1.81 9.31 -0.75
CA LYS A 8 -1.27 8.08 -0.16
C LYS A 8 0.27 8.00 -0.22
N GLY A 9 0.96 9.12 0.06
CA GLY A 9 2.43 9.21 0.04
C GLY A 9 3.07 9.34 -1.36
N TYR A 10 2.26 9.64 -2.38
CA TYR A 10 2.69 9.88 -3.76
C TYR A 10 2.21 11.24 -4.25
N LEU A 11 2.87 11.76 -5.28
CA LEU A 11 2.43 12.95 -6.00
C LEU A 11 1.63 12.50 -7.23
N VAL A 12 0.46 13.09 -7.43
CA VAL A 12 -0.42 12.76 -8.56
C VAL A 12 -0.83 13.96 -9.37
N VAL A 13 -0.92 13.77 -10.69
CA VAL A 13 -1.38 14.76 -11.66
C VAL A 13 -2.49 14.14 -12.48
N GLU A 14 -3.70 14.66 -12.30
CA GLU A 14 -4.90 14.17 -12.95
C GLU A 14 -5.10 14.85 -14.31
N ALA A 15 -5.39 14.04 -15.32
CA ALA A 15 -6.00 14.48 -16.57
C ALA A 15 -7.34 13.74 -16.75
N LYS A 16 -8.13 14.14 -17.76
CA LYS A 16 -9.53 13.70 -17.90
C LYS A 16 -9.73 12.18 -17.89
N ASP A 17 -8.83 11.44 -18.54
CA ASP A 17 -8.93 9.98 -18.69
C ASP A 17 -7.56 9.30 -18.45
N SER A 18 -6.67 9.99 -17.73
CA SER A 18 -5.34 9.49 -17.40
C SER A 18 -4.83 10.12 -16.11
N LEU A 19 -3.86 9.45 -15.49
CA LEU A 19 -3.24 9.86 -14.25
C LEU A 19 -1.74 9.64 -14.36
N PHE A 20 -0.97 10.66 -14.08
CA PHE A 20 0.45 10.51 -13.76
C PHE A 20 0.61 10.44 -12.24
N ILE A 21 1.40 9.49 -11.77
CA ILE A 21 1.75 9.32 -10.35
C ILE A 21 3.25 9.11 -10.23
N GLN A 22 3.87 9.70 -9.22
CA GLN A 22 5.28 9.50 -8.92
C GLN A 22 5.53 9.42 -7.42
N SER A 23 6.69 8.90 -7.06
CA SER A 23 7.17 8.98 -5.68
C SER A 23 7.50 10.43 -5.30
N SER A 24 7.33 10.74 -4.03
CA SER A 24 7.75 12.02 -3.47
C SER A 24 9.25 12.10 -3.22
N TYR A 25 10.03 11.03 -3.42
CA TYR A 25 11.46 11.02 -3.07
C TYR A 25 12.38 11.18 -4.28
N VAL A 26 13.43 11.99 -4.13
CA VAL A 26 14.49 12.19 -5.13
C VAL A 26 15.85 11.84 -4.55
N HIS A 27 16.66 11.10 -5.31
CA HIS A 27 18.04 10.76 -5.02
C HIS A 27 18.90 11.01 -6.26
N GLU A 28 19.93 11.86 -6.15
CA GLU A 28 20.82 12.22 -7.29
C GLU A 28 20.04 12.64 -8.55
N ASP A 29 19.07 13.54 -8.38
CA ASP A 29 18.17 14.06 -9.44
C ASP A 29 17.25 13.03 -10.09
N LYS A 30 17.15 11.81 -9.55
CA LYS A 30 16.21 10.76 -10.01
C LYS A 30 15.11 10.50 -9.00
N ILE A 31 13.89 10.34 -9.48
CA ILE A 31 12.76 9.94 -8.65
C ILE A 31 12.92 8.46 -8.26
N VAL A 32 12.97 8.22 -6.95
CA VAL A 32 13.17 6.88 -6.37
C VAL A 32 12.01 6.52 -5.45
N TYR A 33 11.78 5.23 -5.22
CA TYR A 33 10.72 4.80 -4.31
C TYR A 33 11.07 5.16 -2.86
N GLY A 34 10.03 5.52 -2.10
CA GLY A 34 10.14 5.61 -0.65
C GLY A 34 10.48 4.25 0.00
N PRO A 35 10.88 4.26 1.28
CA PRO A 35 11.56 3.12 1.91
C PRO A 35 10.74 1.81 1.92
N ASP A 36 9.42 1.90 2.01
CA ASP A 36 8.52 0.73 1.99
C ASP A 36 7.64 0.66 0.73
N SER A 37 8.04 1.35 -0.34
CA SER A 37 7.29 1.50 -1.59
C SER A 37 7.96 0.78 -2.76
N ASP A 38 7.17 0.51 -3.79
CA ASP A 38 7.54 -0.05 -5.09
C ASP A 38 6.42 0.19 -6.13
N SER A 39 6.62 -0.29 -7.36
CA SER A 39 5.66 -0.23 -8.47
C SER A 39 4.28 -0.78 -8.10
N THR A 40 4.21 -1.86 -7.33
CA THR A 40 2.94 -2.48 -6.90
C THR A 40 2.16 -1.55 -5.97
N THR A 41 2.83 -1.00 -4.97
CA THR A 41 2.22 -0.07 -4.02
C THR A 41 1.75 1.23 -4.69
N MET A 42 2.50 1.73 -5.68
CA MET A 42 2.16 2.91 -6.46
C MET A 42 0.98 2.66 -7.39
N ALA A 43 0.95 1.53 -8.09
CA ALA A 43 -0.18 1.13 -8.93
C ALA A 43 -1.49 1.01 -8.14
N ILE A 44 -1.43 0.43 -6.93
CA ILE A 44 -2.60 0.37 -6.02
C ILE A 44 -3.08 1.77 -5.65
N ALA A 45 -2.16 2.67 -5.29
CA ALA A 45 -2.51 4.05 -4.97
C ALA A 45 -3.15 4.75 -6.17
N ALA A 46 -2.60 4.58 -7.37
CA ALA A 46 -3.11 5.15 -8.62
C ALA A 46 -4.54 4.69 -8.92
N ILE A 47 -4.80 3.38 -8.87
CA ILE A 47 -6.15 2.81 -9.08
C ILE A 47 -7.14 3.34 -8.04
N GLN A 48 -6.73 3.41 -6.77
CA GLN A 48 -7.57 3.95 -5.70
C GLN A 48 -7.87 5.44 -5.90
N PHE A 49 -6.92 6.22 -6.43
CA PHE A 49 -7.16 7.62 -6.79
C PHE A 49 -8.20 7.72 -7.90
N MET A 50 -8.03 6.96 -8.98
CA MET A 50 -8.98 6.94 -10.10
C MET A 50 -10.40 6.57 -9.64
N HIS A 51 -10.54 5.57 -8.75
CA HIS A 51 -11.82 5.24 -8.14
C HIS A 51 -12.41 6.39 -7.31
N SER A 52 -11.58 7.11 -6.56
CA SER A 52 -12.02 8.28 -5.76
C SER A 52 -12.55 9.42 -6.64
N LYS A 53 -12.06 9.52 -7.88
CA LYS A 53 -12.53 10.47 -8.91
C LYS A 53 -13.73 9.97 -9.70
N GLY A 54 -14.22 8.76 -9.39
CA GLY A 54 -15.43 8.19 -9.99
C GLY A 54 -15.18 7.34 -11.24
N HIS A 55 -13.93 7.11 -11.63
CA HIS A 55 -13.63 6.14 -12.69
C HIS A 55 -14.00 4.73 -12.23
N ARG A 56 -14.53 3.92 -13.15
CA ARG A 56 -14.89 2.52 -12.91
C ARG A 56 -13.94 1.63 -13.67
N ILE A 57 -12.87 1.19 -13.01
CA ILE A 57 -11.88 0.28 -13.57
C ILE A 57 -12.29 -1.12 -13.12
N LYS A 58 -12.64 -2.00 -14.06
CA LYS A 58 -12.98 -3.41 -13.77
C LYS A 58 -11.79 -4.33 -14.00
N SER A 59 -11.07 -4.06 -15.06
CA SER A 59 -9.83 -4.72 -15.46
C SER A 59 -8.81 -3.67 -15.87
N ILE A 60 -7.54 -4.02 -15.69
CA ILE A 60 -6.41 -3.17 -16.06
C ILE A 60 -5.24 -4.07 -16.47
N HIS A 61 -4.55 -3.69 -17.54
CA HIS A 61 -3.34 -4.37 -17.95
C HIS A 61 -2.16 -3.84 -17.13
N LEU A 62 -1.34 -4.77 -16.64
CA LEU A 62 -0.22 -4.50 -15.73
C LEU A 62 1.08 -5.04 -16.32
N PRO A 63 2.21 -4.32 -16.20
CA PRO A 63 3.52 -4.85 -16.52
C PRO A 63 3.98 -5.88 -15.47
N ASP A 64 4.92 -6.75 -15.87
CA ASP A 64 5.47 -7.83 -15.03
C ASP A 64 6.09 -7.35 -13.71
N SER A 65 6.47 -6.07 -13.63
CA SER A 65 7.03 -5.45 -12.42
C SER A 65 5.98 -5.19 -11.33
N ILE A 66 4.69 -5.43 -11.58
CA ILE A 66 3.61 -5.20 -10.64
C ILE A 66 2.95 -6.54 -10.25
N ASP A 67 2.82 -6.79 -8.95
CA ASP A 67 2.11 -7.96 -8.44
C ASP A 67 0.60 -7.81 -8.59
N ALA A 68 0.08 -8.40 -9.67
CA ALA A 68 -1.34 -8.47 -9.99
C ALA A 68 -2.21 -9.06 -8.88
N THR A 69 -1.72 -10.07 -8.15
CA THR A 69 -2.50 -10.68 -7.06
C THR A 69 -2.73 -9.67 -5.95
N THR A 70 -1.68 -8.94 -5.59
CA THR A 70 -1.78 -7.88 -4.56
C THR A 70 -2.66 -6.72 -5.05
N VAL A 71 -2.56 -6.31 -6.32
CA VAL A 71 -3.45 -5.28 -6.90
C VAL A 71 -4.92 -5.70 -6.81
N TYR A 72 -5.25 -6.92 -7.21
CA TYR A 72 -6.61 -7.45 -7.12
C TYR A 72 -7.12 -7.49 -5.68
N LEU A 73 -6.32 -7.98 -4.74
CA LEU A 73 -6.69 -8.07 -3.32
C LEU A 73 -6.93 -6.69 -2.69
N ALA A 74 -6.16 -5.67 -3.10
CA ALA A 74 -6.24 -4.32 -2.54
C ALA A 74 -7.32 -3.42 -3.17
N THR A 75 -7.64 -3.65 -4.45
CA THR A 75 -8.49 -2.73 -5.23
C THR A 75 -9.76 -3.37 -5.77
N GLY A 76 -9.81 -4.70 -5.85
CA GLY A 76 -10.85 -5.45 -6.53
C GLY A 76 -10.81 -5.34 -8.06
N VAL A 77 -9.83 -4.62 -8.63
CA VAL A 77 -9.62 -4.53 -10.07
C VAL A 77 -8.93 -5.79 -10.53
N ASP A 78 -9.55 -6.47 -11.51
CA ASP A 78 -8.97 -7.67 -12.06
C ASP A 78 -7.69 -7.35 -12.84
N SER A 79 -6.67 -8.13 -12.57
CA SER A 79 -5.33 -7.96 -13.12
C SER A 79 -4.52 -9.27 -13.13
N SER A 80 -5.01 -10.33 -12.49
CA SER A 80 -4.27 -11.59 -12.32
C SER A 80 -4.72 -12.67 -13.31
N LEU A 81 -3.74 -13.40 -13.87
CA LEU A 81 -3.84 -14.59 -14.73
C LEU A 81 -4.64 -14.47 -16.04
N HIS A 82 -5.50 -13.46 -16.21
CA HIS A 82 -6.36 -13.31 -17.40
C HIS A 82 -5.83 -12.32 -18.45
N ASN A 83 -4.65 -11.71 -18.28
CA ASN A 83 -4.05 -10.86 -19.33
C ASN A 83 -3.69 -11.64 -20.61
N ASP A 84 -3.50 -12.97 -20.53
CA ASP A 84 -3.27 -13.82 -21.71
C ASP A 84 -4.58 -14.31 -22.38
N ASP A 85 -5.68 -14.38 -21.61
CA ASP A 85 -6.98 -14.91 -22.07
C ASP A 85 -7.98 -13.80 -22.48
N LEU A 86 -7.80 -12.57 -21.98
CA LEU A 86 -8.58 -11.40 -22.36
C LEU A 86 -7.96 -10.76 -23.60
N GLN A 87 -8.75 -10.61 -24.67
CA GLN A 87 -8.28 -9.82 -25.81
C GLN A 87 -8.08 -8.37 -25.36
N PHE A 88 -6.99 -7.72 -25.80
CA PHE A 88 -6.69 -6.31 -25.51
C PHE A 88 -7.91 -5.39 -25.74
N ASP A 89 -8.76 -5.73 -26.71
CA ASP A 89 -10.01 -5.02 -27.03
C ASP A 89 -11.04 -4.99 -25.87
N GLU A 90 -10.93 -5.90 -24.89
CA GLU A 90 -11.80 -5.98 -23.72
C GLU A 90 -11.27 -5.17 -22.52
N ILE A 91 -9.95 -4.94 -22.45
CA ILE A 91 -9.29 -4.16 -21.41
C ILE A 91 -9.22 -2.70 -21.87
N LYS A 92 -9.72 -1.78 -21.05
CA LYS A 92 -9.78 -0.35 -21.39
C LYS A 92 -8.73 0.50 -20.71
N TRP A 93 -7.92 -0.08 -19.84
CA TRP A 93 -6.97 0.64 -19.00
C TRP A 93 -5.63 -0.07 -19.00
N ASP A 94 -4.57 0.72 -19.06
CA ASP A 94 -3.17 0.30 -19.00
C ASP A 94 -2.46 1.00 -17.86
N ILE A 95 -1.49 0.29 -17.28
CA ILE A 95 -0.45 0.86 -16.44
C ILE A 95 0.87 0.84 -17.21
N LEU A 96 1.48 2.01 -17.33
CA LEU A 96 2.81 2.20 -17.90
C LEU A 96 3.77 2.61 -16.78
N VAL A 97 4.81 1.82 -16.55
CA VAL A 97 5.85 2.11 -15.54
C VAL A 97 7.03 2.81 -16.22
N GLY A 98 7.48 3.92 -15.65
CA GLY A 98 8.66 4.65 -16.13
C GLY A 98 9.99 3.99 -15.72
N GLU A 99 11.10 4.57 -16.17
CA GLU A 99 12.45 4.13 -15.75
C GLU A 99 12.78 4.52 -14.30
N GLU A 100 12.13 5.58 -13.81
CA GLU A 100 12.18 6.06 -12.43
C GLU A 100 10.94 5.61 -11.65
N ALA A 101 10.81 5.98 -10.38
CA ALA A 101 9.62 5.69 -9.56
C ALA A 101 8.41 6.56 -9.98
N THR A 102 7.95 6.34 -11.20
CA THR A 102 6.86 7.04 -11.91
C THR A 102 5.99 6.04 -12.64
N LEU A 103 4.71 6.37 -12.81
CA LEU A 103 3.73 5.52 -13.47
C LEU A 103 2.63 6.37 -14.11
N VAL A 104 2.10 5.90 -15.23
CA VAL A 104 0.89 6.44 -15.87
C VAL A 104 -0.21 5.39 -15.87
N VAL A 105 -1.41 5.77 -15.44
CA VAL A 105 -2.65 5.02 -15.65
C VAL A 105 -3.42 5.71 -16.76
N ALA A 106 -3.78 4.99 -17.83
CA ALA A 106 -4.47 5.59 -18.96
C ALA A 106 -5.37 4.61 -19.69
N LYS A 107 -6.24 5.12 -20.57
CA LYS A 107 -7.00 4.26 -21.47
C LYS A 107 -6.14 3.75 -22.63
N THR A 108 -6.41 2.53 -23.08
CA THR A 108 -5.68 1.85 -24.17
C THR A 108 -5.73 2.61 -25.50
N ASP A 109 -6.73 3.47 -25.73
CA ASP A 109 -6.94 4.23 -26.97
C ASP A 109 -6.41 5.66 -26.93
N ALA A 110 -5.71 6.07 -25.86
CA ALA A 110 -5.15 7.41 -25.77
C ALA A 110 -3.76 7.49 -26.45
N GLU A 111 -3.64 8.42 -27.39
CA GLU A 111 -2.46 8.56 -28.27
C GLU A 111 -1.34 9.41 -27.66
N GLU A 112 -1.65 10.33 -26.75
CA GLU A 112 -0.68 11.23 -26.14
C GLU A 112 -1.12 11.60 -24.72
N TYR A 113 -0.14 11.69 -23.82
CA TYR A 113 -0.33 12.15 -22.45
C TYR A 113 0.64 13.29 -22.18
N ASP A 114 0.10 14.45 -21.84
CA ASP A 114 0.90 15.60 -21.42
C ASP A 114 0.59 15.88 -19.96
N PHE A 115 1.62 15.77 -19.12
CA PHE A 115 1.55 16.02 -17.69
C PHE A 115 2.68 16.98 -17.31
N GLU A 116 2.35 17.99 -16.51
CA GLU A 116 3.37 18.77 -15.82
C GLU A 116 3.94 17.91 -14.70
N ALA A 117 5.27 17.75 -14.64
CA ALA A 117 5.91 16.97 -13.60
C ALA A 117 5.67 17.61 -12.22
N PRO A 118 5.23 16.84 -11.20
CA PRO A 118 5.13 17.30 -9.83
C PRO A 118 6.44 17.89 -9.31
N THR A 119 6.33 18.89 -8.43
CA THR A 119 7.50 19.62 -7.94
C THR A 119 7.74 19.48 -6.44
N ASP A 120 6.75 19.00 -5.69
CA ASP A 120 6.84 18.85 -4.22
C ASP A 120 7.55 17.56 -3.80
N VAL A 121 8.81 17.43 -4.24
CA VAL A 121 9.67 16.28 -3.95
C VAL A 121 10.58 16.53 -2.74
N GLU A 122 10.92 15.45 -2.04
CA GLU A 122 11.76 15.38 -0.86
C GLU A 122 13.08 14.69 -1.20
N ILE A 123 14.20 15.31 -0.85
CA ILE A 123 15.52 14.70 -1.03
C ILE A 123 15.70 13.61 0.03
N ILE A 124 15.92 12.38 -0.42
CA ILE A 124 16.21 11.26 0.48
C ILE A 124 17.73 11.17 0.72
N ASP A 125 18.11 10.90 1.97
CA ASP A 125 19.51 10.66 2.33
C ASP A 125 20.06 9.43 1.59
N ALA A 126 21.27 9.55 1.05
CA ALA A 126 21.87 8.54 0.17
C ALA A 126 22.19 7.24 0.93
N ASP A 127 22.75 7.35 2.13
CA ASP A 127 23.09 6.20 2.97
C ASP A 127 21.81 5.50 3.41
N PHE A 128 20.80 6.25 3.85
CA PHE A 128 19.50 5.71 4.21
C PHE A 128 18.81 4.99 3.04
N HIS A 129 18.78 5.59 1.84
CA HIS A 129 18.19 4.98 0.66
C HIS A 129 18.92 3.68 0.26
N HIS A 130 20.25 3.71 0.27
CA HIS A 130 21.07 2.53 -0.02
C HIS A 130 20.85 1.41 1.01
N ASP A 131 20.94 1.72 2.30
CA ASP A 131 20.79 0.75 3.39
C ASP A 131 19.41 0.12 3.41
N MET A 132 18.34 0.91 3.17
CA MET A 132 16.98 0.39 3.05
C MET A 132 16.82 -0.55 1.84
N GLY A 133 17.45 -0.22 0.72
CA GLY A 133 17.47 -1.07 -0.47
C GLY A 133 18.14 -2.41 -0.21
N GLU A 134 19.36 -2.40 0.34
CA GLU A 134 20.11 -3.60 0.72
C GLU A 134 19.35 -4.45 1.76
N ALA A 135 18.71 -3.80 2.74
CA ALA A 135 17.90 -4.48 3.74
C ALA A 135 16.70 -5.20 3.10
N TRP A 136 15.99 -4.56 2.17
CA TRP A 136 14.90 -5.21 1.44
C TRP A 136 15.37 -6.36 0.56
N CYS A 137 16.48 -6.19 -0.17
CA CYS A 137 17.07 -7.25 -0.97
C CYS A 137 17.44 -8.47 -0.11
N SER A 138 18.01 -8.22 1.07
CA SER A 138 18.37 -9.26 2.03
C SER A 138 17.15 -9.95 2.65
N GLU A 139 16.11 -9.18 3.00
CA GLU A 139 14.87 -9.71 3.59
C GLU A 139 14.06 -10.53 2.56
N GLN A 140 14.11 -10.14 1.29
CA GLN A 140 13.47 -10.86 0.19
C GLN A 140 14.27 -12.07 -0.29
N ALA A 141 15.53 -12.25 0.13
CA ALA A 141 16.30 -13.41 -0.28
C ALA A 141 15.60 -14.73 0.12
N LEU A 142 15.65 -15.75 -0.75
CA LEU A 142 15.06 -17.07 -0.46
C LEU A 142 15.63 -17.73 0.81
N THR A 143 16.84 -17.34 1.20
CA THR A 143 17.52 -17.82 2.41
C THR A 143 17.09 -17.08 3.67
N HIS A 144 16.38 -15.95 3.55
CA HIS A 144 15.85 -15.21 4.68
C HIS A 144 14.58 -15.89 5.19
N VAL A 145 14.58 -16.24 6.47
CA VAL A 145 13.45 -16.86 7.15
C VAL A 145 13.24 -16.14 8.47
N SER A 146 12.01 -15.68 8.69
CA SER A 146 11.61 -15.16 10.00
C SER A 146 11.95 -16.16 11.10
N GLN A 147 12.65 -15.70 12.15
CA GLN A 147 12.92 -16.48 13.36
C GLN A 147 11.82 -16.27 14.42
N GLY A 148 10.80 -15.50 14.10
CA GLY A 148 9.68 -15.11 14.95
C GLY A 148 8.40 -15.80 14.53
N ALA A 149 7.38 -15.00 14.20
CA ALA A 149 6.08 -15.48 13.79
C ALA A 149 6.09 -15.82 12.29
N TYR A 150 6.24 -17.11 11.98
CA TYR A 150 6.07 -17.60 10.61
C TYR A 150 4.59 -17.53 10.18
N VAL A 151 4.33 -16.85 9.06
CA VAL A 151 3.01 -16.82 8.41
C VAL A 151 3.12 -17.45 7.04
N SER A 152 2.43 -18.58 6.82
CA SER A 152 2.44 -19.25 5.51
C SER A 152 1.83 -18.36 4.41
N HIS A 153 2.23 -18.59 3.16
CA HIS A 153 1.66 -17.85 2.04
C HIS A 153 0.14 -17.96 1.95
N SER A 154 -0.42 -19.16 2.15
CA SER A 154 -1.87 -19.37 2.13
C SER A 154 -2.59 -18.59 3.23
N GLN A 155 -2.03 -18.58 4.45
CA GLN A 155 -2.62 -17.84 5.57
C GLN A 155 -2.57 -16.32 5.36
N TYR A 156 -1.50 -15.81 4.74
CA TYR A 156 -1.44 -14.42 4.31
C TYR A 156 -2.56 -14.11 3.31
N LEU A 157 -2.68 -14.91 2.24
CA LEU A 157 -3.67 -14.69 1.19
C LEU A 157 -5.12 -14.76 1.72
N GLU A 158 -5.41 -15.67 2.65
CA GLU A 158 -6.76 -15.84 3.21
C GLU A 158 -7.29 -14.56 3.88
N GLY A 159 -6.42 -13.79 4.53
CA GLY A 159 -6.77 -12.51 5.16
C GLY A 159 -6.41 -11.26 4.37
N ALA A 160 -5.69 -11.40 3.25
CA ALA A 160 -5.06 -10.28 2.55
C ALA A 160 -6.09 -9.29 2.00
N ARG A 161 -7.18 -9.77 1.38
CA ARG A 161 -8.23 -8.92 0.83
C ARG A 161 -8.77 -7.94 1.88
N ALA A 162 -9.27 -8.48 3.00
CA ALA A 162 -9.81 -7.65 4.08
C ALA A 162 -8.79 -6.67 4.67
N ARG A 163 -7.53 -7.08 4.77
CA ARG A 163 -6.46 -6.26 5.36
C ARG A 163 -5.93 -5.18 4.41
N LEU A 164 -5.92 -5.42 3.11
CA LEU A 164 -5.43 -4.49 2.09
C LEU A 164 -6.50 -3.49 1.65
N SER A 165 -7.76 -3.92 1.60
CA SER A 165 -8.90 -3.11 1.14
C SER A 165 -9.74 -2.51 2.27
N LEU A 166 -9.43 -2.83 3.55
CA LEU A 166 -10.28 -2.54 4.70
C LEU A 166 -11.70 -3.13 4.60
N SER A 167 -11.86 -4.24 3.87
CA SER A 167 -13.14 -4.94 3.77
C SER A 167 -13.52 -5.55 5.13
N SER A 168 -14.74 -5.26 5.57
CA SER A 168 -15.30 -5.54 6.88
C SER A 168 -16.63 -6.29 6.77
N GLN A 169 -17.12 -6.81 7.90
CA GLN A 169 -18.40 -7.51 7.98
C GLN A 169 -19.37 -6.77 8.90
N SER A 170 -20.63 -6.65 8.47
CA SER A 170 -21.73 -6.08 9.24
C SER A 170 -22.42 -7.18 10.05
N VAL A 171 -22.41 -7.04 11.38
CA VAL A 171 -23.00 -7.99 12.33
C VAL A 171 -23.74 -7.20 13.41
N GLU A 172 -25.04 -7.45 13.57
CA GLU A 172 -25.89 -6.86 14.62
C GLU A 172 -25.81 -5.33 14.72
N GLY A 173 -25.62 -4.64 13.60
CA GLY A 173 -25.55 -3.17 13.54
C GLY A 173 -24.17 -2.59 13.87
N GLY A 174 -23.14 -3.43 14.04
CA GLY A 174 -21.74 -3.02 14.13
C GLY A 174 -20.89 -3.59 13.00
N LEU A 175 -19.73 -2.98 12.74
CA LEU A 175 -18.74 -3.51 11.81
C LEU A 175 -17.64 -4.26 12.56
N ILE A 176 -17.22 -5.39 12.02
CA ILE A 176 -16.07 -6.17 12.50
C ILE A 176 -15.00 -6.15 11.41
N TRP A 177 -13.79 -5.75 11.81
CA TRP A 177 -12.61 -5.81 10.98
C TRP A 177 -11.39 -6.27 11.80
N PRO A 178 -10.57 -7.19 11.28
CA PRO A 178 -10.82 -8.01 10.09
C PRO A 178 -12.06 -8.93 10.25
N PRO A 179 -12.71 -9.35 9.16
CA PRO A 179 -13.80 -10.32 9.17
C PRO A 179 -13.44 -11.61 9.93
N ARG A 180 -14.43 -12.22 10.57
CA ARG A 180 -14.31 -13.47 11.33
C ARG A 180 -15.24 -14.51 10.73
N GLN A 181 -14.79 -15.76 10.65
CA GLN A 181 -15.61 -16.84 10.13
C GLN A 181 -16.74 -17.23 11.09
N LEU A 182 -16.49 -17.16 12.39
CA LEU A 182 -17.39 -17.61 13.45
C LEU A 182 -17.62 -16.53 14.52
N ASP A 183 -18.79 -16.56 15.14
CA ASP A 183 -19.10 -15.82 16.37
C ASP A 183 -18.56 -16.53 17.62
N SER A 184 -18.85 -15.99 18.81
CA SER A 184 -18.42 -16.57 20.09
C SER A 184 -19.06 -17.93 20.42
N GLU A 185 -20.19 -18.24 19.81
CA GLU A 185 -20.96 -19.48 20.01
C GLU A 185 -20.68 -20.51 18.90
N GLY A 186 -19.79 -20.20 17.95
CA GLY A 186 -19.43 -21.07 16.83
C GLY A 186 -20.41 -21.01 15.65
N GLY A 187 -21.33 -20.04 15.62
CA GLY A 187 -22.20 -19.75 14.48
C GLY A 187 -21.41 -19.09 13.34
N ARG A 188 -21.76 -19.40 12.08
CA ARG A 188 -21.13 -18.75 10.92
C ARG A 188 -21.59 -17.31 10.78
N LEU A 189 -20.63 -16.41 10.66
CA LEU A 189 -20.88 -15.00 10.37
C LEU A 189 -20.99 -14.76 8.85
N PRO A 190 -21.70 -13.69 8.44
CA PRO A 190 -21.78 -13.31 7.04
C PRO A 190 -20.39 -12.94 6.49
N SER A 191 -20.24 -13.07 5.17
CA SER A 191 -19.05 -12.64 4.46
C SER A 191 -18.86 -11.12 4.49
N GLU A 192 -17.74 -10.65 3.96
CA GLU A 192 -17.46 -9.22 3.72
C GLU A 192 -18.66 -8.50 3.09
N THR A 193 -19.06 -7.37 3.67
CA THR A 193 -20.26 -6.63 3.27
C THR A 193 -20.00 -5.15 3.06
N GLU A 194 -19.02 -4.56 3.75
CA GLU A 194 -18.78 -3.12 3.73
C GLU A 194 -17.28 -2.81 3.79
N VAL A 195 -16.84 -1.71 3.19
CA VAL A 195 -15.45 -1.24 3.25
C VAL A 195 -15.34 -0.12 4.29
N LEU A 196 -14.34 -0.18 5.16
CA LEU A 196 -14.08 0.95 6.09
C LEU A 196 -13.50 2.15 5.33
N ILE A 197 -13.91 3.34 5.75
CA ILE A 197 -13.31 4.60 5.33
C ILE A 197 -11.86 4.60 5.81
N ALA A 198 -10.91 4.84 4.90
CA ALA A 198 -9.47 4.83 5.16
C ALA A 198 -8.98 6.11 5.88
N GLU A 199 -9.64 6.47 6.97
CA GLU A 199 -9.29 7.54 7.90
C GLU A 199 -9.58 7.06 9.33
N ALA A 200 -8.65 7.27 10.25
CA ALA A 200 -8.78 6.83 11.64
C ALA A 200 -8.09 7.80 12.61
N GLU A 201 -8.49 7.73 13.88
CA GLU A 201 -7.92 8.49 14.98
C GLU A 201 -6.94 7.62 15.78
N VAL A 202 -5.78 8.16 16.16
CA VAL A 202 -4.80 7.48 17.00
C VAL A 202 -5.31 7.40 18.45
N GLU A 203 -5.55 6.18 18.96
CA GLU A 203 -5.93 5.96 20.37
C GLU A 203 -4.69 5.75 21.26
N SER A 204 -3.62 5.17 20.72
CA SER A 204 -2.34 4.94 21.41
C SER A 204 -1.23 4.65 20.41
N TRP A 205 0.02 4.78 20.82
CA TRP A 205 1.18 4.46 19.99
C TRP A 205 2.34 3.93 20.83
N THR A 206 3.26 3.23 20.17
CA THR A 206 4.53 2.82 20.76
C THR A 206 5.63 2.83 19.72
N ARG A 207 6.88 3.02 20.17
CA ARG A 207 8.07 2.87 19.34
C ARG A 207 8.93 1.75 19.91
N LEU A 208 9.01 0.66 19.16
CA LEU A 208 9.91 -0.44 19.48
C LEU A 208 11.33 -0.01 19.14
N SER A 209 12.25 -0.12 20.10
CA SER A 209 13.67 0.10 19.82
C SER A 209 14.19 -0.94 18.84
N ALA A 210 15.26 -0.59 18.10
CA ALA A 210 15.86 -1.50 17.12
C ALA A 210 16.24 -2.87 17.72
N ALA A 211 16.76 -2.89 18.95
CA ALA A 211 17.14 -4.13 19.64
C ALA A 211 15.95 -4.99 20.11
N GLY A 212 14.75 -4.42 20.19
CA GLY A 212 13.51 -5.11 20.57
C GLY A 212 12.60 -5.43 19.39
N ALA A 213 13.02 -5.12 18.16
CA ALA A 213 12.22 -5.38 16.98
C ALA A 213 12.12 -6.90 16.70
N PRO A 214 10.95 -7.40 16.27
CA PRO A 214 10.82 -8.78 15.83
C PRO A 214 11.81 -9.11 14.70
N SER A 215 12.20 -10.38 14.58
CA SER A 215 13.24 -10.82 13.64
C SER A 215 12.94 -10.46 12.17
N GLU A 216 11.66 -10.41 11.82
CA GLU A 216 11.11 -10.03 10.51
C GLU A 216 11.49 -8.61 10.11
N PHE A 217 11.81 -7.76 11.08
CA PHE A 217 12.18 -6.36 10.86
C PHE A 217 13.63 -6.08 11.30
N SER A 218 14.39 -7.10 11.67
CA SER A 218 15.71 -6.94 12.31
C SER A 218 16.74 -6.20 11.45
N LEU A 219 16.61 -6.29 10.12
CA LEU A 219 17.48 -5.59 9.18
C LEU A 219 17.12 -4.10 9.05
N ARG A 220 15.82 -3.78 9.02
CA ARG A 220 15.33 -2.41 8.80
C ARG A 220 15.16 -1.62 10.09
N ALA A 221 14.82 -2.25 11.20
CA ALA A 221 14.59 -1.54 12.46
C ALA A 221 15.79 -0.72 12.95
N PRO A 222 17.06 -1.15 12.81
CA PRO A 222 18.22 -0.30 13.10
C PRO A 222 18.28 0.95 12.20
N ILE A 223 18.01 0.79 10.91
CA ILE A 223 18.04 1.86 9.91
C ILE A 223 16.94 2.89 10.19
N LEU A 224 15.74 2.42 10.55
CA LEU A 224 14.58 3.25 10.89
C LEU A 224 14.64 3.86 12.32
N GLY A 225 15.68 3.55 13.10
CA GLY A 225 15.76 3.97 14.51
C GLY A 225 14.63 3.39 15.37
N GLY A 226 14.17 2.17 15.05
CA GLY A 226 13.04 1.49 15.66
C GLY A 226 11.81 1.41 14.76
N LEU A 227 10.75 0.77 15.25
CA LEU A 227 9.47 0.65 14.55
C LEU A 227 8.38 1.37 15.32
N GLN A 228 7.71 2.31 14.66
CA GLN A 228 6.59 3.04 15.23
C GLN A 228 5.27 2.38 14.84
N THR A 229 4.46 2.02 15.84
CA THR A 229 3.14 1.41 15.66
C THR A 229 2.05 2.24 16.32
N LEU A 230 0.91 2.35 15.65
CA LEU A 230 -0.27 3.05 16.12
C LEU A 230 -1.39 2.05 16.36
N LEU A 231 -2.06 2.16 17.50
CA LEU A 231 -3.42 1.65 17.68
C LEU A 231 -4.38 2.78 17.28
N VAL A 232 -5.22 2.51 16.29
CA VAL A 232 -6.15 3.50 15.74
C VAL A 232 -7.59 3.01 15.83
N ARG A 233 -8.52 3.95 15.88
CA ARG A 233 -9.96 3.71 15.82
C ARG A 233 -10.54 4.36 14.57
N PHE A 234 -11.19 3.56 13.74
CA PHE A 234 -11.97 4.04 12.61
C PHE A 234 -13.26 4.69 13.13
N ASN A 235 -13.75 5.73 12.43
CA ASN A 235 -15.01 6.39 12.79
C ASN A 235 -16.21 5.43 12.79
N GLN A 236 -16.13 4.35 12.02
CA GLN A 236 -17.15 3.29 11.95
C GLN A 236 -17.10 2.30 13.12
N GLY A 237 -16.12 2.42 14.03
CA GLY A 237 -16.03 1.61 15.26
C GLY A 237 -14.83 0.65 15.35
N PRO A 238 -14.43 -0.08 14.28
CA PRO A 238 -13.30 -1.00 14.34
C PRO A 238 -12.00 -0.33 14.79
N ARG A 239 -11.10 -1.14 15.35
CA ARG A 239 -9.76 -0.75 15.76
C ARG A 239 -8.73 -1.59 15.04
N GLY A 240 -7.54 -1.03 14.80
CA GLY A 240 -6.45 -1.72 14.15
C GLY A 240 -5.09 -1.26 14.64
N VAL A 241 -4.08 -2.10 14.44
CA VAL A 241 -2.68 -1.77 14.71
C VAL A 241 -1.94 -1.67 13.39
N PHE A 242 -1.25 -0.55 13.16
CA PHE A 242 -0.56 -0.26 11.91
C PHE A 242 0.85 0.29 12.17
N LEU A 243 1.81 -0.06 11.32
CA LEU A 243 3.11 0.60 11.28
C LEU A 243 2.95 1.97 10.63
N VAL A 244 3.74 2.95 11.08
CA VAL A 244 3.89 4.26 10.42
C VAL A 244 4.83 4.14 9.22
N THR A 245 4.64 4.98 8.20
CA THR A 245 5.49 5.05 7.01
C THR A 245 5.52 6.47 6.43
N ASP A 246 6.44 6.72 5.49
CA ASP A 246 6.61 7.94 4.67
C ASP A 246 6.57 9.28 5.41
N ASP A 247 6.98 9.27 6.68
CA ASP A 247 7.25 10.48 7.44
C ASP A 247 8.26 10.13 8.56
N VAL A 248 9.52 10.50 8.31
CA VAL A 248 10.64 10.18 9.22
C VAL A 248 10.60 11.02 10.49
N ASP A 249 9.95 12.19 10.42
CA ASP A 249 9.89 13.17 11.52
C ASP A 249 8.58 13.09 12.31
N TYR A 250 7.60 12.31 11.84
CA TYR A 250 6.32 12.17 12.52
C TYR A 250 6.46 11.55 13.91
N SER A 251 6.11 12.37 14.91
CA SER A 251 6.00 12.01 16.32
C SER A 251 4.52 11.93 16.71
N PRO A 252 3.91 10.73 16.79
CA PRO A 252 2.48 10.59 16.95
C PRO A 252 1.99 11.14 18.28
N SER A 253 0.81 11.74 18.26
CA SER A 253 0.03 12.11 19.42
C SER A 253 -1.31 11.37 19.43
N ILE A 254 -1.82 11.11 20.64
CA ILE A 254 -3.17 10.58 20.78
C ILE A 254 -4.15 11.64 20.27
N GLY A 255 -5.10 11.21 19.43
CA GLY A 255 -6.05 12.09 18.74
C GLY A 255 -5.62 12.51 17.33
N ASP A 256 -4.39 12.18 16.89
CA ASP A 256 -3.97 12.47 15.52
C ASP A 256 -4.83 11.71 14.51
N THR A 257 -5.10 12.36 13.37
CA THR A 257 -5.79 11.72 12.25
C THR A 257 -4.77 11.12 11.29
N VAL A 258 -4.99 9.88 10.91
CA VAL A 258 -4.14 9.15 9.96
C VAL A 258 -4.95 8.58 8.79
N HIS A 259 -4.27 8.46 7.66
CA HIS A 259 -4.74 7.75 6.46
C HIS A 259 -3.95 6.44 6.27
N PHE A 260 -4.34 5.66 5.27
CA PHE A 260 -3.70 4.37 5.00
C PHE A 260 -3.31 4.20 3.54
N ALA A 261 -2.12 3.63 3.35
CA ALA A 261 -1.62 3.22 2.05
C ALA A 261 -1.02 1.82 2.11
N VAL A 262 -1.11 1.09 1.00
CA VAL A 262 -0.47 -0.22 0.88
C VAL A 262 1.03 0.00 0.76
N ARG A 263 1.80 -0.71 1.59
CA ARG A 263 3.26 -0.71 1.62
C ARG A 263 3.77 -2.12 1.79
N LYS A 264 5.06 -2.30 1.50
CA LYS A 264 5.80 -3.49 1.91
C LYS A 264 5.85 -3.54 3.45
N ILE A 265 5.40 -4.65 4.04
CA ILE A 265 5.45 -4.86 5.50
C ILE A 265 6.69 -5.65 5.86
N TYR A 266 6.83 -6.84 5.29
CA TYR A 266 7.98 -7.71 5.46
C TYR A 266 8.12 -8.64 4.26
N ALA A 267 9.25 -9.33 4.11
CA ALA A 267 9.43 -10.39 3.13
C ALA A 267 9.75 -11.74 3.79
N GLN A 268 9.31 -12.83 3.16
CA GLN A 268 9.54 -14.19 3.64
C GLN A 268 9.51 -15.14 2.45
N GLU A 269 10.46 -16.08 2.37
CA GLU A 269 10.51 -17.11 1.32
C GLU A 269 10.54 -16.54 -0.11
N GLY A 270 11.25 -15.43 -0.34
CA GLY A 270 11.29 -14.80 -1.67
C GLY A 270 10.15 -13.83 -1.96
N ILE A 271 9.15 -13.75 -1.07
CA ILE A 271 7.88 -13.08 -1.34
C ILE A 271 7.71 -11.89 -0.41
N ILE A 272 7.48 -10.72 -1.00
CA ILE A 272 7.09 -9.51 -0.28
C ILE A 272 5.63 -9.67 0.19
N ARG A 273 5.39 -9.32 1.46
CA ARG A 273 4.06 -9.22 2.05
C ARG A 273 3.67 -7.76 2.14
N TYR A 274 2.59 -7.43 1.47
CA TYR A 274 2.01 -6.10 1.47
C TYR A 274 0.96 -5.97 2.55
N GLY A 275 0.73 -4.75 3.01
CA GLY A 275 -0.25 -4.43 4.03
C GLY A 275 -0.45 -2.93 4.11
N LEU A 276 -1.47 -2.52 4.86
CA LEU A 276 -1.67 -1.11 5.12
C LEU A 276 -0.67 -0.63 6.18
N LYS A 277 -0.07 0.53 5.91
CA LYS A 277 0.64 1.35 6.90
C LYS A 277 -0.08 2.69 7.06
N ALA A 278 0.04 3.26 8.25
CA ALA A 278 -0.54 4.55 8.59
C ALA A 278 0.35 5.68 8.08
N LEU A 279 -0.29 6.68 7.49
CA LEU A 279 0.30 7.93 7.04
C LEU A 279 -0.31 9.06 7.89
N PRO A 280 0.48 9.94 8.52
CA PRO A 280 -0.06 11.14 9.14
C PRO A 280 -0.77 12.00 8.10
N LYS A 281 -1.85 12.65 8.50
CA LYS A 281 -2.52 13.64 7.64
C LYS A 281 -1.68 14.92 7.67
N ARG A 282 -1.07 15.27 6.53
CA ARG A 282 -0.37 16.55 6.31
C ARG A 282 -1.38 17.69 6.20
#